data_AF-A0A9P9E4Z2-F1
#
_entry.id   AF-A0A9P9E4Z2-F1
#
_cell.length_a   1.000
_cell.length_b   1.000
_cell.length_c   1.000
_cell.angle_alpha   90.00
_cell.angle_beta   90.00
_cell.angle_gamma   90.00
#
_symmetry.space_group_name_H-M   'P 1'
#
loop_
_entity.id
_entity.type
_entity.pdbx_description
1 polymer ?
#
loop_
_entity_poly.entity_id
_entity_poly.type
_entity_poly.pdbx_seq_one_letter_code
_entity_poly.pdbx_strand_id
1 'polypeptide(L)'
;MYVDSVLEQRFGDAVWARYHMEGGLENGIIHIPPNSDISVLDSIKEDAIGYKTSEPDLYSKALLFYARTSSTDGHPDVIEIIFEADSAEPAEAVDEEVEEDEDGEDDGGEGRDATGNDQSRSNL
;
A
#
# COMPACT_ATOMS: atom_id res chain seq x y z
N MET A 1 -12.42 26.45 11.19
CA MET A 1 -12.60 25.95 9.79
C MET A 1 -11.23 25.54 9.27
N TYR A 2 -11.10 24.66 8.26
CA TYR A 2 -9.79 24.15 7.78
C TYR A 2 -8.73 25.26 7.60
N VAL A 3 -9.11 26.36 6.94
CA VAL A 3 -8.21 27.50 6.68
C VAL A 3 -7.75 28.18 7.98
N ASP A 4 -8.66 28.41 8.93
CA ASP A 4 -8.32 29.00 10.23
C ASP A 4 -7.36 28.10 11.01
N SER A 5 -7.60 26.79 10.98
CA SER A 5 -6.75 25.80 11.65
C SER A 5 -5.32 25.84 11.10
N VAL A 6 -5.14 25.95 9.79
CA VAL A 6 -3.81 26.12 9.18
C VAL A 6 -3.15 27.44 9.60
N LEU A 7 -3.90 28.55 9.59
CA LEU A 7 -3.37 29.87 9.95
C LEU A 7 -2.98 29.97 11.43
N GLU A 8 -3.73 29.30 12.30
CA GLU A 8 -3.49 29.25 13.75
C GLU A 8 -2.48 28.17 14.15
N GLN A 9 -1.86 27.48 13.19
CA GLN A 9 -0.94 26.36 13.42
C GLN A 9 -1.59 25.22 14.21
N ARG A 10 -2.90 25.04 14.10
CA ARG A 10 -3.65 23.89 14.59
C ARG A 10 -3.70 22.82 13.51
N PHE A 11 -2.57 22.16 13.29
CA PHE A 11 -2.41 21.23 12.17
C PHE A 11 -3.21 19.92 12.35
N GLY A 12 -3.44 19.48 13.58
CA GLY A 12 -4.31 18.33 13.87
C GLY A 12 -5.74 18.62 13.43
N ASP A 13 -6.27 19.79 13.83
CA ASP A 13 -7.59 20.25 13.36
C ASP A 13 -7.67 20.38 11.83
N ALA A 14 -6.59 20.83 11.18
CA ALA A 14 -6.56 20.97 9.73
C ALA A 14 -6.59 19.60 9.03
N VAL A 15 -5.80 18.63 9.48
CA VAL A 15 -5.82 17.26 8.95
C VAL A 15 -7.18 16.63 9.21
N TRP A 16 -7.69 16.71 10.45
CA TRP A 16 -9.00 16.19 10.81
C TRP A 16 -10.12 16.75 9.91
N ALA A 17 -10.12 18.06 9.70
CA ALA A 17 -11.09 18.72 8.83
C ALA A 17 -10.96 18.26 7.37
N ARG A 18 -9.76 17.95 6.87
CA ARG A 18 -9.57 17.45 5.50
C ARG A 18 -10.31 16.14 5.28
N TYR A 19 -10.13 15.16 6.16
CA TYR A 19 -10.83 13.87 6.06
C TYR A 19 -12.35 14.09 6.17
N HIS A 20 -12.80 15.00 7.04
CA HIS A 20 -14.22 15.35 7.19
C HIS A 20 -14.82 16.12 6.01
N MET A 21 -14.02 16.71 5.13
CA MET A 21 -14.51 17.39 3.92
C MET A 21 -14.75 16.43 2.76
N GLU A 22 -14.21 15.22 2.78
CA GLU A 22 -14.28 14.27 1.66
C GLU A 22 -15.66 13.59 1.50
N GLY A 23 -16.59 13.84 2.43
CA GLY A 23 -18.02 13.58 2.22
C GLY A 23 -18.47 12.12 2.30
N GLY A 24 -17.58 11.19 2.69
CA GLY A 24 -17.86 9.76 2.89
C GLY A 24 -17.98 9.32 4.36
N LEU A 25 -18.14 10.28 5.27
CA LEU A 25 -18.10 10.06 6.71
C LEU A 25 -19.49 10.10 7.34
N GLU A 26 -19.90 8.99 7.93
CA GLU A 26 -21.03 8.95 8.87
C GLU A 26 -20.49 8.67 10.28
N ASN A 27 -20.76 9.59 11.23
CA ASN A 27 -20.31 9.46 12.63
C ASN A 27 -18.79 9.22 12.84
N GLY A 28 -17.91 9.74 11.97
CA GLY A 28 -16.46 9.56 12.08
C GLY A 28 -15.94 8.21 11.55
N ILE A 29 -16.81 7.47 10.85
CA ILE A 29 -16.51 6.21 10.18
C ILE A 29 -16.51 6.45 8.68
N ILE A 30 -15.42 6.07 8.02
CA ILE A 30 -15.31 6.03 6.57
C ILE A 30 -15.84 4.66 6.14
N HIS A 31 -16.96 4.67 5.42
CA HIS A 31 -17.51 3.45 4.83
C HIS A 31 -16.80 3.16 3.51
N ILE A 32 -15.89 2.18 3.51
CA ILE A 32 -15.22 1.71 2.30
C ILE A 32 -15.95 0.45 1.79
N PRO A 33 -16.63 0.51 0.62
CA PRO A 33 -17.22 -0.67 0.02
C PRO A 33 -16.12 -1.70 -0.34
N PRO A 34 -16.36 -3.01 -0.16
CA PRO A 34 -17.67 -3.60 0.04
C PRO A 34 -18.11 -3.77 1.51
N ASN A 35 -17.25 -3.73 2.53
CA ASN A 35 -17.63 -3.98 3.94
C ASN A 35 -16.61 -3.48 5.00
N SER A 36 -15.74 -2.52 4.69
CA SER A 36 -14.74 -2.05 5.65
C SER A 36 -15.13 -0.69 6.22
N ASP A 37 -15.60 -0.71 7.46
CA ASP A 37 -15.76 0.49 8.27
C ASP A 37 -14.42 0.79 8.93
N ILE A 38 -13.75 1.87 8.51
CA ILE A 38 -12.50 2.32 9.13
C ILE A 38 -12.73 3.66 9.82
N SER A 39 -12.11 3.87 10.98
CA SER A 39 -12.18 5.19 11.61
C SER A 39 -11.32 6.19 10.85
N VAL A 40 -11.64 7.49 10.97
CA VAL A 40 -10.79 8.55 10.41
C VAL A 40 -9.35 8.45 10.91
N LEU A 41 -9.16 8.10 12.18
CA LEU A 41 -7.83 7.96 12.79
C LEU A 41 -7.04 6.79 12.18
N ASP A 42 -7.71 5.65 11.94
CA ASP A 42 -7.07 4.50 11.28
C ASP A 42 -6.70 4.83 9.82
N SER A 43 -7.58 5.52 9.10
CA SER A 43 -7.29 5.98 7.74
C SER A 43 -6.11 6.96 7.69
N ILE A 44 -6.04 7.91 8.61
CA ILE A 44 -4.90 8.82 8.75
C ILE A 44 -3.60 8.03 9.02
N LYS A 45 -3.68 7.01 9.87
CA LYS A 45 -2.53 6.17 10.20
C LYS A 45 -2.02 5.39 8.98
N GLU A 46 -2.93 4.76 8.23
CA GLU A 46 -2.60 4.04 7.00
C GLU A 46 -1.94 4.96 5.98
N ASP A 47 -2.51 6.15 5.75
CA ASP A 47 -1.92 7.14 4.85
C ASP A 47 -0.55 7.62 5.34
N ALA A 48 -0.37 7.84 6.64
CA ALA A 48 0.93 8.23 7.21
C ALA A 48 2.01 7.16 6.96
N ILE A 49 1.69 5.87 7.16
CA ILE A 49 2.60 4.76 6.85
C ILE A 49 2.90 4.71 5.34
N GLY A 50 1.89 4.92 4.50
CA GLY A 50 2.03 4.98 3.05
C GLY A 50 2.98 6.09 2.60
N TYR A 51 2.84 7.31 3.14
CA TYR A 51 3.73 8.44 2.83
C TYR A 51 5.14 8.25 3.38
N LYS A 52 5.29 7.66 4.57
CA LYS A 52 6.60 7.29 5.11
C LYS A 52 7.36 6.35 4.17
N THR A 53 6.66 5.39 3.58
CA THR A 53 7.26 4.37 2.70
C THR A 53 7.53 4.91 1.30
N SER A 54 6.59 5.67 0.72
CA SER A 54 6.68 6.17 -0.66
C SER A 54 7.53 7.44 -0.80
N GLU A 55 7.45 8.37 0.17
CA GLU A 55 8.09 9.68 0.11
C GLU A 55 8.76 10.06 1.46
N PRO A 56 9.75 9.28 1.94
CA PRO A 56 10.33 9.42 3.28
C PRO A 56 10.94 10.80 3.57
N ASP A 57 11.52 11.46 2.57
CA ASP A 57 12.08 12.81 2.71
C ASP A 57 11.01 13.88 2.95
N LEU A 58 9.85 13.75 2.30
CA LEU A 58 8.74 14.67 2.46
C LEU A 58 8.00 14.37 3.77
N TYR A 59 7.87 13.09 4.12
CA TYR A 59 7.35 12.66 5.41
C TYR A 59 8.16 13.24 6.58
N SER A 60 9.48 13.11 6.54
CA SER A 60 10.38 13.67 7.57
C SER A 60 10.24 15.20 7.70
N LYS A 61 10.08 15.91 6.57
CA LYS A 61 9.82 17.36 6.59
C LYS A 61 8.44 17.69 7.18
N ALA A 62 7.43 16.87 6.90
CA ALA A 62 6.10 17.03 7.48
C ALA A 62 6.12 16.85 9.00
N LEU A 63 6.87 15.87 9.53
CA LEU A 63 7.05 15.70 10.98
C LEU A 63 7.66 16.94 11.63
N LEU A 64 8.72 17.49 11.04
CA LEU A 64 9.33 18.74 11.53
C LEU A 64 8.36 19.93 11.50
N PHE A 65 7.46 19.95 10.51
CA PHE A 65 6.43 20.97 10.39
C PHE A 65 5.34 20.80 11.47
N TYR A 66 4.84 19.59 11.66
CA TYR A 66 3.80 19.26 12.65
C TYR A 66 4.28 19.32 14.10
N ALA A 67 5.58 19.18 14.35
CA ALA A 67 6.17 19.42 15.67
C ALA A 67 5.94 20.84 16.21
N ARG A 68 5.52 21.77 15.34
CA ARG A 68 5.22 23.17 15.67
C ARG A 68 3.73 23.43 15.90
N THR A 69 2.91 22.38 15.99
CA THR A 69 1.48 22.49 16.29
C THR A 69 1.25 23.32 17.55
N SER A 70 0.24 24.20 17.49
CA SER A 70 -0.20 25.02 18.61
C SER A 70 -0.76 24.14 19.74
N SER A 71 -0.55 24.55 21.00
CA SER A 71 -1.16 23.87 22.15
C SER A 71 -2.68 24.04 22.24
N THR A 72 -3.26 24.88 21.39
CA THR A 72 -4.71 25.09 21.26
C THR A 72 -5.35 24.19 20.19
N ASP A 73 -4.58 23.28 19.61
CA ASP A 73 -5.08 22.27 18.68
C ASP A 73 -6.09 21.36 19.37
N GLY A 74 -7.25 21.14 18.75
CA GLY A 74 -8.34 20.32 19.28
C GLY A 74 -8.17 18.83 18.98
N HIS A 75 -7.27 18.49 18.06
CA HIS A 75 -6.99 17.13 17.60
C HIS A 75 -5.50 16.79 17.68
N PRO A 76 -4.88 16.86 18.89
CA PRO A 76 -3.49 16.45 19.08
C PRO A 76 -3.28 14.96 18.81
N ASP A 77 -4.32 14.14 18.99
CA ASP A 77 -4.36 12.70 18.68
C ASP A 77 -4.02 12.40 17.22
N VAL A 78 -4.47 13.25 16.29
CA VAL A 78 -4.13 13.14 14.87
C VAL A 78 -2.63 13.33 14.64
N ILE A 79 -2.02 14.30 15.33
CA ILE A 79 -0.57 14.53 15.23
C ILE A 79 0.19 13.38 15.87
N GLU A 80 -0.24 12.90 17.03
CA GLU A 80 0.39 11.75 17.71
C GLU A 80 0.43 10.52 16.81
N ILE A 81 -0.68 10.17 16.15
CA ILE A 81 -0.75 9.02 15.23
C ILE A 81 0.25 9.14 14.07
N ILE A 82 0.42 10.33 13.50
CA ILE A 82 1.39 10.56 12.43
C ILE A 82 2.82 10.34 12.98
N PHE A 83 3.12 10.78 14.19
CA PHE A 83 4.43 10.51 14.81
C PHE A 83 4.62 9.04 15.20
N GLU A 84 3.56 8.35 15.64
CA GLU A 84 3.60 6.92 15.92
C GLU A 84 3.90 6.10 14.65
N ALA A 85 3.34 6.48 13.51
CA ALA A 85 3.64 5.84 12.22
C ALA A 85 5.14 5.98 11.85
N ASP A 86 5.83 7.04 12.30
CA ASP A 86 7.29 7.16 12.14
C ASP A 86 8.06 6.15 13.02
N SER A 87 7.56 5.89 14.22
CA SER A 87 8.17 4.93 15.16
C SER A 87 7.80 3.47 14.87
N ALA A 88 6.71 3.23 14.16
CA ALA A 88 6.30 1.90 13.73
C ALA A 88 7.21 1.41 12.59
N GLU A 89 7.91 0.29 12.78
CA GLU A 89 8.69 -0.39 11.76
C GLU A 89 7.84 -0.63 10.50
N PRO A 90 8.40 -0.51 9.28
CA PRO A 90 7.66 -0.75 8.05
C PRO A 90 7.13 -2.19 8.07
N ALA A 91 5.80 -2.34 7.95
CA ALA A 91 5.22 -3.65 7.69
C ALA A 91 5.90 -4.23 6.44
N GLU A 92 6.49 -5.40 6.60
CA GLU A 92 7.34 -6.04 5.60
C GLU A 92 6.70 -5.97 4.21
N ALA A 93 7.49 -5.51 3.24
CA ALA A 93 7.17 -5.68 1.84
C ALA A 93 7.00 -7.19 1.61
N VAL A 94 5.77 -7.62 1.37
CA VAL A 94 5.51 -8.95 0.83
C VAL A 94 6.12 -8.97 -0.57
N ASP A 95 7.31 -9.56 -0.68
CA ASP A 95 7.85 -10.01 -1.95
C ASP A 95 6.79 -10.91 -2.58
N GLU A 96 6.16 -10.42 -3.64
CA GLU A 96 5.26 -11.20 -4.47
C GLU A 96 6.14 -12.23 -5.19
N GLU A 97 6.34 -13.39 -4.56
CA GLU A 97 6.97 -14.54 -5.20
C GLU A 97 6.11 -14.93 -6.40
N VAL A 98 6.61 -14.61 -7.60
CA VAL A 98 6.05 -15.09 -8.86
C VAL A 98 6.28 -16.60 -8.89
N GLU A 99 5.25 -17.36 -8.54
CA GLU A 99 5.13 -18.78 -8.83
C GLU A 99 5.17 -18.96 -10.36
N GLU A 100 6.33 -19.36 -10.90
CA GLU A 100 6.42 -19.83 -12.27
C GLU A 100 5.81 -21.24 -12.32
N ASP A 101 4.57 -21.32 -12.81
CA ASP A 101 3.83 -22.56 -13.03
C ASP A 101 4.64 -23.55 -13.88
N GLU A 102 4.92 -24.72 -13.30
CA GLU A 102 5.42 -25.90 -13.99
C GLU A 102 4.32 -26.49 -14.90
N ASP A 103 4.28 -26.06 -16.16
CA ASP A 103 3.50 -26.74 -17.19
C ASP A 103 4.35 -27.86 -17.82
N GLY A 104 4.10 -29.09 -17.36
CA GLY A 104 4.63 -30.30 -17.96
C GLY A 104 4.10 -30.53 -19.37
N GLU A 105 5.01 -30.74 -20.32
CA GLU A 105 4.73 -31.39 -21.60
C GLU A 105 5.46 -32.75 -21.64
N ASP A 106 4.72 -33.78 -21.25
CA ASP A 106 4.90 -35.16 -21.69
C ASP A 106 4.37 -35.27 -23.12
N ASP A 107 5.25 -35.53 -24.09
CA ASP A 107 4.84 -36.27 -25.28
C ASP A 107 6.01 -37.08 -25.86
N GLY A 108 5.87 -38.40 -25.74
CA GLY A 108 5.95 -39.31 -26.89
C GLY A 108 7.18 -39.19 -27.80
N GLY A 109 8.12 -40.11 -27.63
CA GLY A 109 9.34 -40.15 -28.43
C GLY A 109 9.19 -40.60 -29.89
N GLU A 110 10.28 -40.44 -30.64
CA GLU A 110 10.70 -41.21 -31.82
C GLU A 110 12.15 -40.81 -32.10
N GLY A 111 13.14 -41.67 -31.87
CA GLY A 111 13.52 -42.70 -32.84
C GLY A 111 14.66 -42.19 -33.74
N ARG A 112 15.91 -42.24 -33.26
CA ARG A 112 17.10 -42.03 -34.10
C ARG A 112 18.25 -42.93 -33.66
N ASP A 113 18.28 -44.14 -34.20
CA ASP A 113 19.53 -44.85 -34.41
C ASP A 113 19.62 -45.28 -35.87
N ALA A 114 20.49 -44.58 -36.59
CA ALA A 114 20.93 -44.95 -37.92
C ALA A 114 21.99 -46.06 -37.79
N THR A 115 21.67 -47.26 -38.26
CA THR A 115 22.67 -48.17 -38.85
C THR A 115 22.01 -48.94 -40.00
N GLY A 116 22.77 -49.08 -41.09
CA GLY A 116 22.25 -49.41 -42.41
C GLY A 116 22.02 -50.88 -42.67
N ASN A 117 22.05 -51.17 -43.99
CA ASN A 117 22.09 -52.48 -44.63
C ASN A 117 20.70 -53.15 -44.70
N ASP A 118 20.20 -53.74 -45.78
CA ASP A 118 20.56 -53.89 -47.18
C ASP A 118 19.45 -54.80 -47.77
N GLN A 119 19.19 -54.65 -49.06
CA GLN A 119 18.57 -55.64 -49.94
C GLN A 119 17.07 -56.01 -49.86
N SER A 120 16.52 -55.97 -51.08
CA SER A 120 15.44 -56.81 -51.66
C SER A 120 14.03 -56.21 -51.62
N ARG A 121 13.51 -55.72 -52.78
CA ARG A 121 12.78 -56.48 -53.82
C ARG A 121 11.45 -57.03 -53.26
N SER A 122 10.27 -56.81 -53.83
CA SER A 122 9.84 -56.54 -55.21
C SER A 122 8.39 -56.06 -55.21
N ASN A 123 8.03 -55.35 -56.29
CA ASN A 123 6.67 -55.13 -56.79
C ASN A 123 5.80 -56.42 -56.78
N LEU A 124 4.53 -56.32 -56.39
CA LEU A 124 3.37 -56.22 -57.29
C LEU A 124 2.09 -56.08 -56.47
#